data_AF-A0A956EM25-F1
#
_entry.id   AF-A0A956EM25-F1
#
_cell.length_a   1.000
_cell.length_b   1.000
_cell.length_c   1.000
_cell.angle_alpha   90.00
_cell.angle_beta   90.00
_cell.angle_gamma   90.00
#
_symmetry.space_group_name_H-M   'P 1'
#
loop_
_entity.id
_entity.type
_entity.pdbx_description
1 polymer ?
#
loop_
_entity_poly.entity_id
_entity_poly.type
_entity_poly.pdbx_seq_one_letter_code
_entity_poly.pdbx_strand_id
1 'polypeptide(L)'
;MRFTSSWLAPLAVLVWSSIANAAPEPPTPSFGAAIDGFASYVGQTTCDPSEKPGVAGFRDLLLDTYPGTRNLGIIRGCSVGGTSEHKEGRAFDWGVNYYNGTERDIAYTVIDWLLKTDQHGNACAIARRFGVMYMIWNRQIWSAYRSPNGSCAASGWSGYSGSNPHTDHVHLSFSWAGARKDTTWWDGGGPVCTPHTEVCNGKDDDCDGQVDENATAEVCNGKDD
;
A
#
# COMPACT_ATOMS: atom_id res chain seq x y z
N MET A 1 -74.29 -3.06 -35.58
CA MET A 1 -73.32 -2.92 -34.48
C MET A 1 -71.94 -3.25 -35.02
N ARG A 2 -71.03 -2.26 -35.09
CA ARG A 2 -69.60 -2.48 -35.41
C ARG A 2 -68.83 -2.30 -34.10
N PHE A 3 -68.14 -3.35 -33.65
CA PHE A 3 -67.17 -3.26 -32.55
C PHE A 3 -65.78 -3.07 -33.15
N THR A 4 -65.14 -1.94 -32.87
CA THR A 4 -63.73 -1.70 -33.17
C THR A 4 -62.91 -2.17 -31.96
N SER A 5 -62.08 -3.20 -32.16
CA SER A 5 -61.10 -3.67 -31.18
C SER A 5 -59.84 -2.81 -31.31
N SER A 6 -59.60 -1.95 -30.32
CA SER A 6 -58.33 -1.23 -30.17
C SER A 6 -57.36 -2.10 -29.37
N TRP A 7 -56.27 -2.51 -30.00
CA TRP A 7 -55.15 -3.19 -29.34
C TRP A 7 -54.18 -2.14 -28.81
N LEU A 8 -54.02 -2.08 -27.49
CA LEU A 8 -52.95 -1.32 -26.84
C LEU A 8 -51.67 -2.15 -26.91
N ALA A 9 -50.66 -1.66 -27.64
CA ALA A 9 -49.32 -2.24 -27.61
C ALA A 9 -48.65 -1.89 -26.27
N PRO A 10 -48.03 -2.86 -25.56
CA PRO A 10 -47.32 -2.55 -24.32
C PRO A 10 -46.02 -1.81 -24.63
N LEU A 11 -45.84 -0.66 -23.99
CA LEU A 11 -44.58 0.07 -23.93
C LEU A 11 -43.54 -0.77 -23.17
N ALA A 12 -42.54 -1.29 -23.87
CA ALA A 12 -41.38 -1.93 -23.26
C ALA A 12 -40.49 -0.84 -22.62
N VAL A 13 -40.51 -0.75 -21.29
CA VAL A 13 -39.56 0.08 -20.54
C VAL A 13 -38.22 -0.64 -20.51
N LEU A 14 -37.27 -0.15 -21.31
CA LEU A 14 -35.86 -0.59 -21.25
C LEU A 14 -35.23 -0.03 -19.96
N VAL A 15 -35.18 -0.87 -18.93
CA VAL A 15 -34.42 -0.56 -17.70
C VAL A 15 -32.94 -0.77 -18.02
N TRP A 16 -32.20 0.32 -18.20
CA TRP A 16 -30.74 0.27 -18.26
C TRP A 16 -30.23 0.13 -16.83
N SER A 17 -29.98 -1.11 -16.40
CA SER A 17 -29.23 -1.38 -15.18
C SER A 17 -27.79 -0.96 -15.40
N SER A 18 -27.42 0.23 -14.92
CA SER A 18 -26.01 0.61 -14.76
C SER A 18 -25.40 -0.27 -13.68
N ILE A 19 -24.76 -1.36 -14.08
CA ILE A 19 -23.86 -2.11 -13.21
C ILE A 19 -22.72 -1.15 -12.87
N ALA A 20 -22.70 -0.62 -11.65
CA ALA A 20 -21.54 0.10 -11.15
C ALA A 20 -20.39 -0.90 -11.13
N ASN A 21 -19.41 -0.73 -12.01
CA ASN A 21 -18.19 -1.53 -11.97
C ASN A 21 -17.44 -1.20 -10.69
N ALA A 22 -17.15 -2.23 -9.88
CA ALA A 22 -16.26 -2.10 -8.73
C ALA A 22 -14.92 -1.51 -9.17
N ALA A 23 -14.26 -0.75 -8.28
CA ALA A 23 -12.94 -0.22 -8.57
C ALA A 23 -11.97 -1.37 -8.88
N PRO A 24 -11.09 -1.23 -9.90
CA PRO A 24 -10.11 -2.27 -10.20
C PRO A 24 -9.09 -2.37 -9.06
N GLU A 25 -8.56 -3.57 -8.81
CA GLU A 25 -7.38 -3.72 -7.95
C GLU A 25 -6.14 -3.11 -8.62
N PRO A 26 -5.14 -2.64 -7.84
CA PRO A 26 -3.88 -2.19 -8.39
C PRO A 26 -3.14 -3.29 -9.17
N PRO A 27 -2.41 -2.94 -10.25
CA PRO A 27 -1.57 -3.88 -10.99
C PRO A 27 -0.63 -4.64 -10.04
N THR A 28 -0.63 -5.97 -10.15
CA THR A 28 0.13 -6.85 -9.26
C THR A 28 1.08 -7.72 -10.09
N PRO A 29 2.41 -7.67 -9.87
CA PRO A 29 3.35 -8.58 -10.50
C PRO A 29 3.06 -10.05 -10.19
N SER A 30 3.55 -10.95 -11.04
CA SER A 30 3.51 -12.38 -10.73
C SER A 30 4.64 -12.73 -9.77
N PHE A 31 4.30 -13.17 -8.57
CA PHE A 31 5.27 -13.53 -7.54
C PHE A 31 5.39 -15.05 -7.36
N GLY A 32 6.58 -15.50 -6.97
CA GLY A 32 6.83 -16.86 -6.48
C GLY A 32 6.23 -17.10 -5.08
N ALA A 33 6.38 -18.32 -4.56
CA ALA A 33 5.87 -18.70 -3.24
C ALA A 33 6.60 -18.01 -2.07
N ALA A 34 7.85 -17.57 -2.29
CA ALA A 34 8.61 -16.81 -1.31
C ALA A 34 7.95 -15.45 -1.01
N ILE A 35 8.00 -15.05 0.26
CA ILE A 35 7.35 -13.83 0.74
C ILE A 35 8.02 -13.31 2.02
N ASP A 36 7.98 -11.99 2.19
CA ASP A 36 8.44 -11.28 3.39
C ASP A 36 7.68 -11.71 4.65
N GLY A 37 8.31 -11.62 5.82
CA GLY A 37 7.61 -11.77 7.10
C GLY A 37 6.56 -10.68 7.33
N PHE A 38 5.74 -10.83 8.37
CA PHE A 38 4.94 -9.70 8.85
C PHE A 38 5.86 -8.63 9.44
N ALA A 39 5.61 -7.36 9.09
CA ALA A 39 6.34 -6.24 9.65
C ALA A 39 6.11 -6.14 11.18
N SER A 40 7.20 -6.05 11.94
CA SER A 40 7.18 -5.78 13.37
C SER A 40 6.91 -4.29 13.63
N TYR A 41 6.38 -3.94 14.81
CA TYR A 41 6.23 -2.54 15.20
C TYR A 41 7.59 -1.89 15.45
N VAL A 42 7.91 -0.85 14.69
CA VAL A 42 9.06 0.02 14.87
C VAL A 42 8.57 1.47 14.86
N GLY A 43 8.42 2.04 16.05
CA GLY A 43 8.09 3.44 16.19
C GLY A 43 9.24 4.33 15.71
N GLN A 44 8.91 5.55 15.28
CA GLN A 44 9.89 6.56 14.90
C GLN A 44 10.97 6.76 15.99
N THR A 45 12.24 6.66 15.62
CA THR A 45 13.42 6.86 16.50
C THR A 45 14.31 8.01 16.05
N THR A 46 14.20 8.40 14.78
CA THR A 46 15.00 9.47 14.16
C THR A 46 14.08 10.51 13.51
N CYS A 47 14.65 11.62 13.03
CA CYS A 47 13.93 12.49 12.10
C CYS A 47 14.82 12.77 10.90
N ASP A 48 14.44 12.17 9.79
CA ASP A 48 15.02 12.35 8.46
C ASP A 48 13.83 12.49 7.49
N PRO A 49 13.32 13.73 7.33
CA PRO A 49 12.10 14.01 6.58
C PRO A 49 12.36 14.01 5.07
N SER A 50 13.03 12.96 4.58
CA SER A 50 13.20 12.62 3.17
C SER A 50 12.25 11.47 2.81
N GLU A 51 11.60 11.55 1.65
CA GLU A 51 10.72 10.48 1.17
C GLU A 51 11.52 9.21 0.96
N LYS A 52 11.04 8.09 1.50
CA LYS A 52 11.68 6.79 1.30
C LYS A 52 11.16 6.16 0.00
N PRO A 53 12.04 5.55 -0.81
CA PRO A 53 11.72 5.19 -2.20
C PRO A 53 10.59 4.18 -2.33
N GLY A 54 10.45 3.25 -1.38
CA GLY A 54 9.34 2.28 -1.38
C GLY A 54 7.99 2.92 -1.07
N VAL A 55 7.96 3.91 -0.18
CA VAL A 55 6.72 4.66 0.11
C VAL A 55 6.33 5.54 -1.08
N ALA A 56 7.29 6.18 -1.72
CA ALA A 56 7.08 6.92 -2.96
C ALA A 56 6.52 6.02 -4.07
N GLY A 57 7.10 4.84 -4.27
CA GLY A 57 6.61 3.88 -5.26
C GLY A 57 5.20 3.36 -4.95
N PHE A 58 4.86 3.14 -3.68
CA PHE A 58 3.50 2.76 -3.28
C PHE A 58 2.49 3.88 -3.53
N ARG A 59 2.85 5.13 -3.20
CA ARG A 59 2.06 6.32 -3.53
C ARG A 59 1.78 6.38 -5.03
N ASP A 60 2.82 6.28 -5.84
CA ASP A 60 2.71 6.43 -7.29
C ASP A 60 1.81 5.33 -7.88
N LEU A 61 1.96 4.08 -7.44
CA LEU A 61 1.06 2.98 -7.81
C LEU A 61 -0.42 3.30 -7.53
N LEU A 62 -0.74 3.81 -6.34
CA LEU A 62 -2.13 4.14 -5.98
C LEU A 62 -2.67 5.33 -6.78
N LEU A 63 -1.87 6.37 -6.98
CA LEU A 63 -2.30 7.56 -7.71
C LEU A 63 -2.44 7.30 -9.21
N ASP A 64 -1.60 6.44 -9.79
CA ASP A 64 -1.71 6.00 -11.18
C ASP A 64 -2.94 5.09 -11.38
N THR A 65 -3.22 4.20 -10.43
CA THR A 65 -4.40 3.32 -10.47
C THR A 65 -5.70 4.11 -10.25
N TYR A 66 -5.67 5.11 -9.37
CA TYR A 66 -6.85 5.88 -8.95
C TYR A 66 -6.61 7.40 -9.06
N PRO A 67 -6.60 7.97 -10.27
CA PRO A 67 -6.27 9.38 -10.50
C PRO A 67 -7.26 10.39 -9.89
N GLY A 68 -8.41 9.93 -9.39
CA GLY A 68 -9.37 10.76 -8.64
C GLY A 68 -9.05 10.92 -7.14
N THR A 69 -8.05 10.20 -6.63
CA THR A 69 -7.59 10.25 -5.23
C THR A 69 -6.46 11.26 -5.04
N ARG A 70 -5.98 11.47 -3.81
CA ARG A 70 -5.05 12.57 -3.50
C ARG A 70 -3.80 12.10 -2.78
N ASN A 71 -2.70 12.80 -3.04
CA ASN A 71 -1.48 12.75 -2.24
C ASN A 71 -1.62 13.74 -1.07
N LEU A 72 -1.77 13.27 0.17
CA LEU A 72 -1.74 14.15 1.36
C LEU A 72 -0.36 14.21 2.03
N GLY A 73 0.62 13.48 1.49
CA GLY A 73 2.02 13.59 1.85
C GLY A 73 2.61 12.32 2.49
N ILE A 74 3.93 12.22 2.37
CA ILE A 74 4.78 11.20 3.02
C ILE A 74 5.56 11.79 4.21
N ILE A 75 5.76 13.11 4.18
CA ILE A 75 6.69 13.80 5.06
C ILE A 75 5.99 14.75 6.01
N ARG A 76 6.48 14.75 7.25
CA ARG A 76 6.19 15.77 8.25
C ARG A 76 7.49 16.32 8.82
N GLY A 77 7.55 17.64 8.99
CA GLY A 77 8.72 18.30 9.55
C GLY A 77 9.04 17.87 10.99
N CYS A 78 10.33 17.86 11.35
CA CYS A 78 10.81 17.41 12.66
C CYS A 78 10.25 18.20 13.85
N SER A 79 9.97 19.49 13.65
CA SER A 79 9.44 20.40 14.67
C SER A 79 7.94 20.20 14.97
N VAL A 80 7.22 19.43 14.15
CA VAL A 80 5.82 19.07 14.44
C VAL A 80 5.79 18.10 15.61
N GLY A 81 4.96 18.36 16.62
CA GLY A 81 4.90 17.52 17.82
C GLY A 81 4.47 16.07 17.58
N GLY A 82 4.76 15.19 18.54
CA GLY A 82 4.37 13.78 18.54
C GLY A 82 5.32 12.85 17.76
N THR A 83 5.24 11.55 18.06
CA THR A 83 5.96 10.49 17.34
C THR A 83 5.20 10.13 16.06
N SER A 84 5.88 10.03 14.92
CA SER A 84 5.25 9.68 13.64
C SER A 84 6.27 9.22 12.61
N GLU A 85 5.98 8.13 11.91
CA GLU A 85 6.82 7.60 10.83
C GLU A 85 6.87 8.52 9.59
N HIS A 86 5.96 9.52 9.49
CA HIS A 86 6.08 10.62 8.53
C HIS A 86 7.37 11.44 8.69
N LYS A 87 7.97 11.44 9.88
CA LYS A 87 9.26 12.13 10.14
C LYS A 87 10.47 11.36 9.64
N GLU A 88 10.28 10.13 9.20
CA GLU A 88 11.32 9.26 8.64
C GLU A 88 11.04 8.94 7.17
N GLY A 89 9.96 9.51 6.59
CA GLY A 89 9.48 9.21 5.25
C GLY A 89 8.94 7.81 5.06
N ARG A 90 8.54 7.15 6.16
CA ARG A 90 8.03 5.77 6.17
C ARG A 90 6.52 5.69 6.37
N ALA A 91 5.80 6.77 6.12
CA ALA A 91 4.35 6.80 6.16
C ALA A 91 3.78 7.52 4.94
N PHE A 92 2.53 7.24 4.60
CA PHE A 92 1.81 7.91 3.53
C PHE A 92 0.36 8.15 3.95
N ASP A 93 -0.08 9.40 3.83
CA ASP A 93 -1.48 9.77 3.97
C ASP A 93 -2.12 9.80 2.56
N TRP A 94 -2.89 8.76 2.22
CA TRP A 94 -3.58 8.62 0.94
C TRP A 94 -4.99 9.21 1.03
N GLY A 95 -5.25 10.28 0.30
CA GLY A 95 -6.51 11.03 0.37
C GLY A 95 -7.67 10.33 -0.35
N VAL A 96 -8.53 9.72 0.44
CA VAL A 96 -9.82 9.11 0.08
C VAL A 96 -10.83 9.40 1.19
N ASN A 97 -12.02 9.86 0.83
CA ASN A 97 -13.04 10.30 1.79
C ASN A 97 -14.08 9.21 2.04
N TYR A 98 -14.19 8.78 3.29
CA TYR A 98 -15.11 7.73 3.75
C TYR A 98 -16.58 8.08 3.46
N TYR A 99 -16.93 9.36 3.50
CA TYR A 99 -18.29 9.84 3.25
C TYR A 99 -18.63 9.91 1.76
N ASN A 100 -17.65 9.80 0.86
CA ASN A 100 -17.87 9.64 -0.57
C ASN A 100 -17.94 8.14 -0.90
N GLY A 101 -19.07 7.68 -1.46
CA GLY A 101 -19.29 6.26 -1.77
C GLY A 101 -18.21 5.67 -2.67
N THR A 102 -17.85 6.37 -3.75
CA THR A 102 -16.85 5.90 -4.71
C THR A 102 -15.45 5.84 -4.11
N GLU A 103 -15.04 6.87 -3.36
CA GLU A 103 -13.71 6.89 -2.73
C GLU A 103 -13.61 5.85 -1.59
N ARG A 104 -14.71 5.63 -0.86
CA ARG A 104 -14.79 4.57 0.15
C ARG A 104 -14.68 3.18 -0.47
N ASP A 105 -15.35 2.94 -1.59
CA ASP A 105 -15.27 1.65 -2.29
C ASP A 105 -13.85 1.41 -2.82
N ILE A 106 -13.18 2.44 -3.36
CA ILE A 106 -11.75 2.39 -3.73
C ILE A 106 -10.87 2.05 -2.51
N ALA A 107 -11.10 2.68 -1.36
CA ALA A 107 -10.34 2.40 -0.14
C ALA A 107 -10.48 0.93 0.28
N TYR A 108 -11.70 0.39 0.25
CA TYR A 108 -11.94 -1.03 0.55
C TYR A 108 -11.32 -1.96 -0.48
N THR A 109 -11.37 -1.64 -1.78
CA THR A 109 -10.67 -2.42 -2.81
C THR A 109 -9.17 -2.52 -2.53
N VAL A 110 -8.51 -1.41 -2.17
CA VAL A 110 -7.07 -1.42 -1.86
C VAL A 110 -6.77 -2.18 -0.56
N ILE A 111 -7.59 -2.00 0.48
CA ILE A 111 -7.43 -2.73 1.75
C ILE A 111 -7.60 -4.23 1.52
N ASP A 112 -8.63 -4.65 0.79
CA ASP A 112 -8.87 -6.07 0.49
C ASP A 112 -7.74 -6.65 -0.38
N TRP A 113 -7.28 -5.89 -1.37
CA TRP A 113 -6.12 -6.25 -2.20
C TRP A 113 -4.83 -6.39 -1.38
N LEU A 114 -4.59 -5.50 -0.41
CA LEU A 114 -3.44 -5.59 0.51
C LEU A 114 -3.49 -6.85 1.36
N LEU A 115 -4.69 -7.21 1.84
CA LEU A 115 -4.89 -8.24 2.86
C LEU A 115 -5.23 -9.62 2.30
N LYS A 116 -5.49 -9.76 0.99
CA LYS A 116 -5.85 -11.05 0.38
C LYS A 116 -4.74 -12.08 0.47
N THR A 117 -5.16 -13.34 0.47
CA THR A 117 -4.27 -14.48 0.32
C THR A 117 -3.87 -14.63 -1.14
N ASP A 118 -2.56 -14.79 -1.43
CA ASP A 118 -2.10 -15.03 -2.80
C ASP A 118 -2.34 -16.48 -3.27
N GLN A 119 -2.02 -16.75 -4.53
CA GLN A 119 -2.15 -18.06 -5.16
C GLN A 119 -1.31 -19.17 -4.49
N HIS A 120 -0.33 -18.83 -3.66
CA HIS A 120 0.55 -19.76 -2.94
C HIS A 120 0.09 -20.00 -1.50
N GLY A 121 -1.04 -19.42 -1.10
CA GLY A 121 -1.56 -19.54 0.27
C GLY A 121 -0.95 -18.55 1.26
N ASN A 122 -0.18 -17.56 0.80
CA ASN A 122 0.38 -16.55 1.67
C ASN A 122 -0.71 -15.52 2.04
N ALA A 123 -1.09 -15.46 3.32
CA ALA A 123 -2.02 -14.45 3.79
C ALA A 123 -1.39 -13.05 3.86
N CYS A 124 -2.20 -11.99 3.71
CA CYS A 124 -1.76 -10.58 3.67
C CYS A 124 -0.67 -10.35 2.63
N ALA A 125 -0.76 -11.02 1.48
CA ALA A 125 0.41 -11.17 0.62
C ALA A 125 0.98 -9.81 0.23
N ILE A 126 0.13 -8.93 -0.28
CA ILE A 126 0.58 -7.63 -0.77
C ILE A 126 1.01 -6.70 0.36
N ALA A 127 0.31 -6.69 1.51
CA ALA A 127 0.74 -5.93 2.68
C ALA A 127 2.14 -6.36 3.16
N ARG A 128 2.45 -7.66 3.16
CA ARG A 128 3.78 -8.18 3.50
C ARG A 128 4.82 -7.78 2.46
N ARG A 129 4.47 -7.90 1.16
CA ARG A 129 5.36 -7.54 0.05
C ARG A 129 5.71 -6.06 0.01
N PHE A 130 4.83 -5.16 0.44
CA PHE A 130 5.18 -3.75 0.61
C PHE A 130 5.79 -3.41 1.96
N GLY A 131 5.84 -4.36 2.90
CA GLY A 131 6.27 -4.09 4.27
C GLY A 131 5.33 -3.17 5.05
N VAL A 132 4.02 -3.22 4.82
CA VAL A 132 3.05 -2.43 5.60
C VAL A 132 3.07 -2.87 7.06
N MET A 133 3.40 -1.94 7.96
CA MET A 133 3.48 -2.14 9.41
C MET A 133 2.12 -1.96 10.06
N TYR A 134 1.41 -0.88 9.71
CA TYR A 134 0.03 -0.66 10.11
C TYR A 134 -0.69 0.26 9.11
N MET A 135 -2.02 0.19 9.10
CA MET A 135 -2.88 1.11 8.35
C MET A 135 -4.02 1.60 9.23
N ILE A 136 -4.43 2.86 9.10
CA ILE A 136 -5.53 3.46 9.85
C ILE A 136 -6.56 3.98 8.86
N TRP A 137 -7.82 3.57 9.05
CA TRP A 137 -8.95 3.99 8.23
C TRP A 137 -10.22 4.00 9.06
N ASN A 138 -10.98 5.09 9.00
CA ASN A 138 -12.29 5.25 9.63
C ASN A 138 -12.33 4.76 11.10
N ARG A 139 -11.46 5.31 11.95
CA ARG A 139 -11.35 4.96 13.38
C ARG A 139 -11.02 3.49 13.65
N GLN A 140 -10.42 2.80 12.70
CA GLN A 140 -9.88 1.47 12.87
C GLN A 140 -8.41 1.46 12.52
N ILE A 141 -7.65 0.60 13.19
CA ILE A 141 -6.24 0.35 12.88
C ILE A 141 -6.05 -1.14 12.63
N TRP A 142 -5.44 -1.45 11.50
CA TRP A 142 -4.90 -2.77 11.21
C TRP A 142 -3.40 -2.77 11.47
N SER A 143 -2.88 -3.85 12.06
CA SER A 143 -1.46 -3.97 12.39
C SER A 143 -0.90 -5.34 12.00
N ALA A 144 0.17 -5.35 11.20
CA ALA A 144 0.80 -6.58 10.71
C ALA A 144 1.29 -7.47 11.87
N TYR A 145 1.91 -6.87 12.88
CA TYR A 145 2.44 -7.53 14.07
C TYR A 145 1.37 -8.09 15.03
N ARG A 146 0.08 -7.86 14.77
CA ARG A 146 -1.04 -8.48 15.51
C ARG A 146 -1.63 -9.70 14.80
N SER A 147 -1.10 -10.06 13.63
CA SER A 147 -1.53 -11.22 12.83
C SER A 147 -0.45 -12.30 12.71
N PRO A 148 0.14 -12.81 13.82
CA PRO A 148 1.30 -13.72 13.74
C PRO A 148 0.99 -15.12 13.15
N ASN A 149 -0.28 -15.50 13.01
CA ASN A 149 -0.69 -16.86 12.60
C ASN A 149 -1.47 -16.91 11.26
N GLY A 150 -1.29 -15.92 10.37
CA GLY A 150 -1.81 -15.99 9.00
C GLY A 150 -3.29 -15.63 8.82
N SER A 151 -4.04 -15.22 9.84
CA SER A 151 -5.39 -14.64 9.68
C SER A 151 -5.34 -13.11 9.61
N CYS A 152 -5.45 -12.60 8.39
CA CYS A 152 -5.20 -11.21 8.05
C CYS A 152 -6.38 -10.24 8.23
N ALA A 153 -7.58 -10.68 7.84
CA ALA A 153 -8.72 -9.79 7.71
C ALA A 153 -9.48 -9.53 9.02
N ALA A 154 -9.39 -10.40 10.04
CA ALA A 154 -10.12 -10.23 11.30
C ALA A 154 -9.23 -9.93 12.52
N SER A 155 -8.07 -10.58 12.61
CA SER A 155 -7.19 -10.44 13.80
C SER A 155 -6.38 -9.15 13.81
N GLY A 156 -6.14 -8.55 12.64
CA GLY A 156 -5.31 -7.35 12.53
C GLY A 156 -6.04 -6.07 12.92
N TRP A 157 -7.37 -6.01 12.72
CA TRP A 157 -8.17 -4.80 12.96
C TRP A 157 -8.56 -4.63 14.43
N SER A 158 -8.44 -3.41 14.93
CA SER A 158 -8.95 -2.98 16.24
C SER A 158 -9.44 -1.54 16.19
N GLY A 159 -10.18 -1.11 17.22
CA GLY A 159 -10.61 0.29 17.33
C GLY A 159 -9.42 1.24 17.47
N TYR A 160 -9.46 2.36 16.77
CA TYR A 160 -8.49 3.44 16.83
C TYR A 160 -9.11 4.69 17.46
N SER A 161 -8.49 5.18 18.53
CA SER A 161 -8.97 6.31 19.34
C SER A 161 -8.06 7.54 19.27
N GLY A 162 -7.14 7.60 18.30
CA GLY A 162 -6.30 8.77 18.09
C GLY A 162 -7.11 10.01 17.67
N SER A 163 -6.49 11.18 17.79
CA SER A 163 -7.16 12.48 17.59
C SER A 163 -7.69 12.68 16.18
N ASN A 164 -6.97 12.21 15.16
CA ASN A 164 -7.45 12.19 13.78
C ASN A 164 -8.27 10.92 13.53
N PRO A 165 -9.55 10.98 13.13
CA PRO A 165 -10.36 9.79 12.90
C PRO A 165 -10.04 9.04 11.60
N HIS A 166 -9.19 9.60 10.73
CA HIS A 166 -8.82 9.02 9.42
C HIS A 166 -10.04 8.71 8.56
N THR A 167 -10.99 9.66 8.49
CA THR A 167 -12.21 9.55 7.66
C THR A 167 -12.05 10.24 6.30
N ASP A 168 -11.01 11.04 6.13
CA ASP A 168 -10.68 11.79 4.93
C ASP A 168 -9.42 11.27 4.22
N HIS A 169 -8.75 10.27 4.81
CA HIS A 169 -7.59 9.60 4.24
C HIS A 169 -7.34 8.24 4.90
N VAL A 170 -6.67 7.35 4.18
CA VAL A 170 -6.04 6.15 4.75
C VAL A 170 -4.60 6.53 5.11
N HIS A 171 -4.21 6.29 6.36
CA HIS A 171 -2.81 6.42 6.78
C HIS A 171 -2.15 5.05 6.71
N LEU A 172 -1.03 4.93 6.00
CA LEU A 172 -0.19 3.73 5.98
C LEU A 172 1.18 4.03 6.56
N SER A 173 1.70 3.11 7.37
CA SER A 173 3.07 3.14 7.88
C SER A 173 3.78 1.86 7.47
N PHE A 174 5.04 1.97 7.09
CA PHE A 174 5.84 0.91 6.46
C PHE A 174 7.03 0.53 7.33
N SER A 175 7.45 -0.74 7.30
CA SER A 175 8.74 -1.16 7.86
C SER A 175 9.90 -0.48 7.14
N TRP A 176 11.10 -0.53 7.72
CA TRP A 176 12.31 -0.03 7.03
C TRP A 176 12.55 -0.75 5.70
N ALA A 177 12.45 -2.09 5.67
CA ALA A 177 12.58 -2.86 4.44
C ALA A 177 11.57 -2.40 3.36
N GLY A 178 10.29 -2.25 3.74
CA GLY A 178 9.26 -1.78 2.82
C GLY A 178 9.52 -0.36 2.31
N ALA A 179 9.99 0.52 3.20
CA ALA A 179 10.29 1.90 2.86
C ALA A 179 11.53 2.07 1.97
N ARG A 180 12.54 1.20 2.10
CA ARG A 180 13.81 1.26 1.34
C ARG A 180 13.77 0.53 0.00
N LYS A 181 12.76 -0.33 -0.20
CA LYS A 181 12.60 -1.25 -1.33
C LYS A 181 13.30 -2.60 -1.17
N ASP A 182 13.46 -3.08 0.05
CA ASP A 182 14.21 -4.33 0.34
C ASP A 182 13.28 -5.56 0.43
N THR A 183 11.99 -5.36 0.15
CA THR A 183 10.96 -6.40 0.20
C THR A 183 10.71 -7.03 -1.16
N THR A 184 10.07 -8.20 -1.15
CA THR A 184 9.83 -8.99 -2.37
C THR A 184 8.90 -8.34 -3.40
N TRP A 185 8.31 -7.17 -3.12
CA TRP A 185 7.60 -6.37 -4.12
C TRP A 185 8.55 -5.76 -5.15
N TRP A 186 9.73 -5.32 -4.70
CA TRP A 186 10.62 -4.45 -5.47
C TRP A 186 11.70 -5.21 -6.25
N ASP A 187 12.01 -6.43 -5.82
CA ASP A 187 13.03 -7.30 -6.40
C ASP A 187 12.50 -8.22 -7.54
N GLY A 188 11.24 -8.06 -7.94
CA GLY A 188 10.60 -8.92 -8.93
C GLY A 188 10.17 -10.30 -8.40
N GLY A 189 10.01 -10.45 -7.08
CA GLY A 189 9.61 -11.71 -6.42
C GLY A 189 10.79 -12.60 -6.01
N GLY A 190 11.98 -12.00 -5.88
CA GLY A 190 13.14 -12.63 -5.27
C GLY A 190 12.96 -12.80 -3.75
N PRO A 191 13.85 -13.54 -3.06
CA PRO A 191 13.93 -13.47 -1.62
C PRO A 191 14.48 -12.11 -1.20
N VAL A 192 13.91 -11.57 -0.11
CA VAL A 192 14.40 -10.44 0.70
C VAL A 192 15.90 -10.24 0.54
N CYS A 193 16.30 -9.00 0.19
CA CYS A 193 17.69 -8.57 0.12
C CYS A 193 18.44 -9.15 1.34
N THR A 194 19.38 -10.05 1.06
CA THR A 194 20.21 -10.68 2.09
C THR A 194 21.48 -9.85 2.16
N PRO A 195 21.77 -9.17 3.29
CA PRO A 195 22.89 -8.24 3.37
C PRO A 195 24.17 -8.85 2.84
N HIS A 196 24.69 -8.25 1.77
CA HIS A 196 25.97 -8.58 1.18
C HIS A 196 26.96 -7.43 1.41
N THR A 197 28.20 -7.59 0.97
CA THR A 197 29.11 -6.44 0.87
C THR A 197 28.74 -5.63 -0.35
N GLU A 198 28.67 -4.32 -0.19
CA GLU A 198 28.41 -3.33 -1.24
C GLU A 198 29.33 -3.54 -2.45
N VAL A 199 28.71 -3.63 -3.63
CA VAL A 199 29.38 -3.57 -4.92
C VAL A 199 28.76 -2.45 -5.75
N CYS A 200 29.56 -1.75 -6.55
CA CYS A 200 29.07 -0.58 -7.25
C CYS A 200 28.18 -0.94 -8.44
N ASN A 201 26.93 -1.31 -8.18
CA ASN A 201 25.99 -1.81 -9.17
C ASN A 201 24.68 -0.99 -9.23
N GLY A 202 24.59 0.08 -8.43
CA GLY A 202 23.41 0.94 -8.33
C GLY A 202 22.27 0.31 -7.55
N LYS A 203 22.56 -0.67 -6.69
CA LYS A 203 21.62 -1.30 -5.75
C LYS A 203 22.21 -1.21 -4.34
N ASP A 204 21.30 -1.34 -3.38
CA ASP A 204 21.61 -1.50 -1.97
C ASP A 204 21.84 -3.01 -1.72
N ASP A 205 23.09 -3.45 -1.82
CA ASP A 205 23.45 -4.87 -1.71
C ASP A 205 23.53 -5.33 -0.26
N ASP A 206 23.82 -4.42 0.67
CA ASP A 206 23.89 -4.64 2.11
C ASP A 206 22.56 -4.35 2.85
N CYS A 207 21.59 -3.80 2.13
CA CYS A 207 20.23 -3.50 2.54
C CYS A 207 20.17 -2.47 3.69
N ASP A 208 21.15 -1.56 3.81
CA ASP A 208 21.23 -0.55 4.86
C ASP A 208 20.40 0.71 4.58
N GLY A 209 19.91 0.87 3.34
CA GLY A 209 19.12 1.99 2.85
C GLY A 209 19.93 3.07 2.14
N GLN A 210 21.23 2.86 1.96
CA GLN A 210 22.09 3.64 1.07
C GLN A 210 22.40 2.80 -0.19
N VAL A 211 23.02 3.44 -1.19
CA VAL A 211 23.34 2.77 -2.45
C VAL A 211 24.83 2.97 -2.71
N ASP A 212 25.53 1.86 -2.93
CA ASP A 212 26.96 1.77 -3.25
C ASP A 212 27.89 2.41 -2.19
N GLU A 213 27.44 2.59 -0.95
CA GLU A 213 28.26 3.12 0.15
C GLU A 213 29.28 2.09 0.59
N ASN A 214 30.50 2.51 0.92
CA ASN A 214 31.56 1.57 1.30
C ASN A 214 31.85 0.48 0.25
N ALA A 215 31.34 0.58 -0.99
CA ALA A 215 31.72 -0.27 -2.10
C ALA A 215 33.23 -0.09 -2.34
N THR A 216 34.01 -1.14 -2.09
CA THR A 216 35.48 -1.08 -2.14
C THR A 216 36.06 -1.69 -3.41
N ALA A 217 35.27 -2.46 -4.15
CA ALA A 217 35.73 -3.22 -5.31
C ALA A 217 35.81 -2.36 -6.59
N GLU A 218 34.96 -1.34 -6.74
CA GLU A 218 34.92 -0.49 -7.95
C GLU A 218 34.73 0.99 -7.64
N VAL A 219 35.24 1.86 -8.51
CA VAL A 219 35.05 3.30 -8.39
C VAL A 219 33.68 3.63 -8.96
N CYS A 220 32.76 4.15 -8.15
CA CYS A 220 31.41 4.57 -8.57
C CYS A 220 31.40 5.78 -9.51
N ASN A 221 31.91 5.58 -10.72
CA ASN A 221 32.05 6.55 -11.80
C ASN A 221 31.11 6.26 -12.99
N GLY A 222 30.25 5.24 -12.88
CA GLY A 222 29.32 4.83 -13.93
C GLY A 222 29.96 4.00 -15.05
N LYS A 223 31.13 3.41 -14.81
CA LYS A 223 31.74 2.38 -15.65
C LYS A 223 31.91 1.13 -14.80
N ASP A 224 31.43 0.02 -15.34
CA ASP A 224 31.68 -1.35 -14.87
C ASP A 224 33.10 -1.71 -15.37
N ASP A 225 34.11 -1.64 -14.50
CA ASP A 225 35.54 -1.71 -14.85
C ASP A 225 36.33 -2.90 -14.29
#